data_AF-F1YJF4-F1
#
_entry.id   AF-F1YJF4-F1
#
_cell.length_a   1.000
_cell.length_b   1.000
_cell.length_c   1.000
_cell.angle_alpha   90.00
_cell.angle_beta   90.00
_cell.angle_gamma   90.00
#
_symmetry.space_group_name_H-M   'P 1'
#
loop_
_entity.id
_entity.type
_entity.pdbx_description
1 polymer ?
#
loop_
_entity_poly.entity_id
_entity_poly.type
_entity_poly.pdbx_seq_one_letter_code
_entity_poly.pdbx_strand_id
1 'polypeptide(L)'
;MSVTCTAAGLPVRMTISARAMRRTPAALAGEILALCRLAGATAGVRMRGDLAERGVADDALALLGLPSRNELVAAEAAADASATRRRR
;
A
#
# COMPACT_ATOMS: atom_id res chain seq x y z
N MET A 1 0.55 -8.25 -11.39
CA MET A 1 -0.68 -7.49 -11.13
C MET A 1 -0.25 -6.15 -10.56
N SER A 2 -0.98 -5.08 -10.83
CA SER A 2 -0.68 -3.75 -10.31
C SER A 2 -1.97 -3.01 -9.97
N VAL A 3 -1.89 -2.10 -9.01
CA VAL A 3 -2.93 -1.14 -8.67
C VAL A 3 -2.32 0.25 -8.65
N THR A 4 -3.09 1.24 -9.06
CA THR A 4 -2.81 2.66 -8.85
C THR A 4 -3.86 3.15 -7.88
N CYS A 5 -3.44 3.81 -6.81
CA CYS A 5 -4.31 4.31 -5.77
C CYS A 5 -4.16 5.83 -5.60
N THR A 6 -5.16 6.43 -4.96
CA THR A 6 -5.01 7.74 -4.32
C THR A 6 -3.99 7.66 -3.18
N ALA A 7 -3.58 8.80 -2.62
CA ALA A 7 -2.69 8.85 -1.45
C ALA A 7 -3.28 8.12 -0.22
N ALA A 8 -4.61 8.03 -0.12
CA ALA A 8 -5.30 7.28 0.94
C ALA A 8 -5.44 5.77 0.65
N GLY A 9 -4.85 5.27 -0.43
CA GLY A 9 -4.91 3.84 -0.80
C GLY A 9 -6.19 3.42 -1.52
N LEU A 10 -7.05 4.35 -1.95
CA LEU A 10 -8.26 4.03 -2.71
C LEU A 10 -7.91 3.73 -4.18
N PRO A 11 -8.32 2.58 -4.75
CA PRO A 11 -7.94 2.20 -6.10
C PRO A 11 -8.62 3.09 -7.15
N VAL A 12 -7.83 3.64 -8.06
CA VAL A 12 -8.32 4.42 -9.22
C VAL A 12 -8.08 3.71 -10.55
N ARG A 13 -7.16 2.74 -10.58
CA ARG A 13 -6.88 1.89 -11.75
C ARG A 13 -6.21 0.59 -11.31
N MET A 14 -6.45 -0.51 -12.00
CA MET A 14 -5.72 -1.75 -11.77
C MET A 14 -5.56 -2.60 -13.02
N THR A 15 -4.52 -3.42 -13.04
CA THR A 15 -4.26 -4.41 -14.09
C THR A 15 -4.14 -5.79 -13.47
N ILE A 16 -5.09 -6.66 -13.82
CA ILE A 16 -5.17 -8.05 -13.37
C ILE A 16 -4.72 -8.96 -14.52
N SER A 17 -3.74 -9.82 -14.27
CA SER A 17 -3.27 -10.77 -15.29
C SER A 17 -4.21 -11.96 -15.41
N ALA A 18 -4.24 -12.61 -16.58
CA ALA A 18 -5.02 -13.82 -16.79
C ALA A 18 -4.68 -14.94 -15.78
N ARG A 19 -3.41 -15.05 -15.36
CA ARG A 19 -2.99 -15.98 -14.29
C ARG A 19 -3.62 -15.63 -12.94
N ALA A 20 -3.69 -14.34 -12.60
CA ALA A 20 -4.30 -13.91 -11.34
C ALA A 20 -5.82 -14.16 -11.33
N MET A 21 -6.50 -14.00 -12.48
CA MET A 21 -7.94 -14.29 -12.60
C MET A 21 -8.31 -15.77 -12.39
N ARG A 22 -7.36 -16.70 -12.54
CA ARG A 22 -7.61 -18.13 -12.30
C ARG A 22 -7.57 -18.51 -10.81
N ARG A 23 -7.19 -17.60 -9.93
CA ARG A 23 -7.14 -17.84 -8.47
C ARG A 23 -8.54 -17.76 -7.87
N THR A 24 -8.71 -18.33 -6.68
CA THR A 24 -9.94 -18.16 -5.90
C THR A 24 -10.24 -16.67 -5.68
N PRO A 25 -11.51 -16.23 -5.74
CA PRO A 25 -11.89 -14.83 -5.54
C PRO A 25 -11.33 -14.22 -4.24
N ALA A 26 -11.35 -14.97 -3.13
CA ALA A 26 -10.80 -14.52 -1.85
C ALA A 26 -9.29 -14.23 -1.91
N ALA A 27 -8.52 -15.11 -2.57
CA ALA A 27 -7.08 -14.90 -2.74
C ALA A 27 -6.73 -13.72 -3.67
N LEU A 28 -7.58 -13.42 -4.66
CA LEU A 28 -7.41 -12.25 -5.52
C LEU A 28 -7.78 -10.96 -4.77
N ALA A 29 -8.90 -10.95 -4.06
CA ALA A 29 -9.33 -9.82 -3.22
C ALA A 29 -8.29 -9.48 -2.15
N GLY A 30 -7.72 -10.49 -1.49
CA GLY A 30 -6.64 -10.29 -0.52
C GLY A 30 -5.40 -9.62 -1.12
N GLU A 31 -4.99 -10.02 -2.33
CA GLU A 31 -3.86 -9.39 -3.02
C GLU A 31 -4.18 -7.94 -3.43
N ILE A 32 -5.38 -7.67 -3.94
CA ILE A 32 -5.83 -6.30 -4.26
C ILE A 32 -5.73 -5.41 -3.02
N LEU A 33 -6.31 -5.86 -1.90
CA LEU A 33 -6.33 -5.08 -0.66
C LEU A 33 -4.91 -4.87 -0.10
N ALA A 34 -4.04 -5.88 -0.17
CA ALA A 34 -2.66 -5.75 0.27
C ALA A 34 -1.90 -4.69 -0.57
N LEU A 35 -2.07 -4.71 -1.90
CA LEU A 35 -1.46 -3.73 -2.78
C LEU A 35 -2.02 -2.31 -2.57
N CYS A 36 -3.32 -2.15 -2.32
CA CYS A 36 -3.92 -0.86 -2.00
C CYS A 36 -3.38 -0.26 -0.70
N ARG A 37 -3.23 -1.09 0.35
CA ARG A 37 -2.65 -0.68 1.63
C ARG A 37 -1.18 -0.30 1.48
N LEU A 38 -0.41 -1.09 0.72
CA LEU A 38 0.99 -0.76 0.41
C LEU A 38 1.10 0.59 -0.29
N ALA A 39 0.29 0.83 -1.34
CA ALA A 39 0.30 2.10 -2.07
C ALA A 39 -0.01 3.30 -1.16
N GLY A 40 -1.03 3.19 -0.29
CA GLY A 40 -1.37 4.23 0.68
C GLY A 40 -0.25 4.47 1.71
N ALA A 41 0.33 3.40 2.26
CA ALA A 41 1.43 3.51 3.22
C ALA A 41 2.68 4.15 2.59
N THR A 42 3.05 3.76 1.37
CA THR A 42 4.17 4.36 0.63
C THR A 42 3.93 5.86 0.40
N ALA A 43 2.74 6.23 -0.06
CA ALA A 43 2.40 7.63 -0.30
C ALA A 43 2.41 8.45 1.00
N GLY A 44 1.88 7.89 2.08
CA GLY A 44 1.85 8.51 3.40
C GLY A 44 3.23 8.76 4.00
N VAL A 45 4.11 7.76 3.97
CA VAL A 45 5.50 7.90 4.45
C VAL A 45 6.26 8.93 3.63
N ARG A 46 6.08 8.94 2.30
CA ARG A 46 6.68 9.95 1.42
C ARG A 46 6.17 11.35 1.78
N MET A 47 4.86 11.53 1.90
CA MET A 47 4.27 12.81 2.29
C MET A 47 4.76 13.29 3.66
N ARG A 48 4.94 12.36 4.62
CA ARG A 48 5.53 12.67 5.93
C ARG A 48 6.96 13.18 5.80
N GLY A 49 7.78 12.54 4.97
CA GLY A 49 9.15 12.98 4.66
C GLY A 49 9.18 14.36 4.00
N ASP A 50 8.38 14.57 2.94
CA ASP A 50 8.30 15.85 2.22
C ASP A 50 7.89 17.01 3.13
N LEU A 51 7.01 16.78 4.11
CA LEU A 51 6.61 17.78 5.09
C LEU A 51 7.69 18.04 6.15
N ALA A 52 8.39 17.00 6.61
CA ALA A 52 9.52 17.15 7.52
C ALA A 52 10.65 17.97 6.88
N GLU A 53 10.98 17.72 5.62
CA GLU A 53 11.97 18.49 4.85
C GLU A 53 11.58 19.96 4.69
N ARG A 54 10.27 20.27 4.70
CA ARG A 54 9.73 21.64 4.67
C ARG A 54 9.67 22.30 6.05
N GLY A 55 10.18 21.64 7.10
CA GLY A 55 10.26 22.19 8.46
C GLY A 55 8.99 22.02 9.30
N VAL A 56 8.07 21.14 8.92
CA VAL A 56 6.92 20.79 9.77
C VAL A 56 7.41 19.99 10.97
N ALA A 57 7.07 20.44 12.17
CA ALA A 57 7.48 19.79 13.41
C ALA A 57 6.84 18.40 13.59
N ASP A 58 7.55 17.49 14.28
CA ASP A 58 7.14 16.09 14.43
C ASP A 58 5.81 15.91 15.17
N ASP A 59 5.51 16.80 16.13
CA ASP A 59 4.23 16.84 16.84
C ASP A 59 3.08 17.20 15.90
N ALA A 60 3.26 18.18 15.01
CA ALA A 60 2.30 18.51 13.96
C ALA A 60 2.14 17.35 12.96
N LEU A 61 3.23 16.69 12.56
CA LEU A 61 3.18 15.52 11.67
C LEU A 61 2.46 14.33 12.33
N ALA A 62 2.55 14.17 13.65
CA ALA A 62 1.83 13.12 14.37
C ALA A 62 0.30 13.32 14.31
N LEU A 63 -0.17 14.57 14.30
CA LEU A 63 -1.59 14.91 14.22
C LEU A 63 -2.20 14.65 12.84
N LEU A 64 -1.39 14.60 11.77
CA LEU A 64 -1.88 14.38 10.40
C LEU A 64 -2.32 12.93 10.14
N GLY A 65 -2.05 12.00 11.06
CA GLY A 65 -2.40 10.59 10.89
C GLY A 65 -1.70 9.93 9.70
N LEU A 66 -0.55 10.47 9.27
CA LEU A 66 0.22 9.90 8.16
C LEU A 66 0.89 8.59 8.59
N PRO A 67 0.86 7.55 7.73
CA PRO A 67 1.53 6.28 7.95
C PRO A 67 2.98 6.43 8.40
N SER A 68 3.34 5.63 9.40
CA SER A 68 4.70 5.47 9.89
C SER A 68 5.50 4.49 9.01
N ARG A 69 6.83 4.49 9.19
CA ARG A 69 7.72 3.54 8.52
C ARG A 69 7.42 2.09 8.91
N ASN A 70 7.01 1.84 10.15
CA ASN A 70 6.66 0.50 10.62
C ASN A 70 5.39 -0.02 9.92
N GLU A 71 4.40 0.85 9.71
CA GLU A 71 3.18 0.49 8.97
C GLU A 71 3.48 0.21 7.49
N LEU A 72 4.42 0.95 6.88
CA LEU A 72 4.90 0.64 5.53
C LEU A 72 5.54 -0.76 5.47
N VAL A 73 6.44 -1.09 6.40
CA VAL A 73 7.06 -2.43 6.48
C VAL A 73 6.02 -3.54 6.65
N ALA A 74 5.00 -3.32 7.49
CA ALA A 74 3.90 -4.27 7.65
C ALA A 74 3.08 -4.44 6.34
N ALA A 75 2.86 -3.36 5.60
CA ALA A 75 2.16 -3.40 4.33
C ALA A 75 2.98 -4.12 3.23
N GLU A 76 4.30 -3.91 3.20
CA GLU A 76 5.23 -4.64 2.31
C GLU A 76 5.17 -6.15 2.59
N ALA A 77 5.28 -6.55 3.86
CA ALA A 77 5.19 -7.94 4.26
C ALA A 77 3.85 -8.60 3.87
N ALA A 78 2.73 -7.87 4.03
CA ALA A 78 1.41 -8.34 3.63
C ALA A 78 1.27 -8.51 2.10
N ALA A 79 1.83 -7.57 1.33
CA ALA A 79 1.86 -7.64 -0.12
C ALA A 79 2.72 -8.82 -0.61
N ASP A 80 3.89 -9.02 -0.01
CA ASP A 80 4.80 -10.13 -0.32
C ASP A 80 4.21 -11.50 0.04
N ALA A 81 3.53 -11.62 1.18
CA ALA A 81 2.82 -12.85 1.54
C ALA A 81 1.72 -13.19 0.52
N SER A 82 1.08 -12.16 -0.05
CA SER A 82 0.06 -12.32 -1.10
C SER A 82 0.68 -12.65 -2.45
N ALA A 83 1.86 -12.10 -2.76
CA ALA A 83 2.63 -12.39 -3.96
C ALA A 83 3.30 -13.77 -3.91
N THR A 84 3.69 -14.27 -2.74
CA THR A 84 4.26 -15.62 -2.60
C THR A 84 3.23 -16.71 -2.92
N ARG A 85 1.95 -16.46 -2.57
CA ARG A 85 0.83 -17.29 -3.04
C ARG A 85 0.61 -17.24 -4.56
N ARG A 86 1.24 -16.32 -5.30
CA ARG A 86 1.25 -16.27 -6.78
C ARG A 86 2.18 -17.31 -7.41
N ARG A 87 3.26 -17.64 -6.69
CA ARG A 87 4.35 -18.51 -7.16
C ARG A 87 4.10 -20.00 -6.92
N ARG A 88 3.33 -20.33 -5.89
CA ARG A 88 2.76 -21.67 -5.68
C ARG A 88 1.53 -21.85 -6.57
#